data_AF-A0A7H0KBL3-F1
#
_entry.id   AF-A0A7H0KBL3-F1
#
_cell.length_a   1.000
_cell.length_b   1.000
_cell.length_c   1.000
_cell.angle_alpha   90.00
_cell.angle_beta   90.00
_cell.angle_gamma   90.00
#
_symmetry.space_group_name_H-M   'P 1'
#
loop_
_entity.id
_entity.type
_entity.pdbx_description
1 polymer ?
#
loop_
_entity_poly.entity_id
_entity_poly.type
_entity_poly.pdbx_seq_one_letter_code
_entity_poly.pdbx_strand_id
1 'polypeptide(L)'
;MISHEEVQKALSARIDGEPSGLDDAVVDAHVSGCPECRAFLDRSLALTQQLHGDDEEAFAPPQDLSSVILAGVDDEWRRFARRRELGIAVGRVLLGAMAVVWVLWAVRLIIAGGDEPVVASTASVRFGVALALGFTAWRPQQIPGVLLIVGTMFTFTVGFAVRDAVLGTGQFELAGVLIPLLSLVALVWTWVADRGGALRRTWQLLDARPY
;
A
#
# COMPACT_ATOMS: atom_id res chain seq x y z
N MET A 1 -5.67 -60.10 -20.10
CA MET A 1 -5.92 -59.58 -21.47
C MET A 1 -6.36 -58.15 -21.27
N ILE A 2 -5.58 -57.18 -21.75
CA ILE A 2 -5.93 -55.76 -21.59
C ILE A 2 -7.08 -55.47 -22.54
N SER A 3 -8.10 -54.78 -22.03
CA SER A 3 -9.26 -54.40 -22.84
C SER A 3 -8.92 -53.24 -23.77
N HIS A 4 -9.62 -53.14 -24.91
CA HIS A 4 -9.41 -52.02 -25.84
C HIS A 4 -9.75 -50.66 -25.18
N GLU A 5 -10.70 -50.65 -24.23
CA GLU A 5 -11.09 -49.45 -23.48
C GLU A 5 -9.96 -48.91 -22.59
N GLU A 6 -9.23 -49.80 -21.90
CA GLU A 6 -8.07 -49.42 -21.08
C GLU A 6 -6.94 -48.86 -21.94
N VAL A 7 -6.71 -49.44 -23.12
CA VAL A 7 -5.67 -48.96 -24.06
C VAL A 7 -6.06 -47.60 -24.67
N GLN A 8 -7.32 -47.41 -25.06
CA GLN A 8 -7.81 -46.13 -25.59
C GLN A 8 -7.74 -45.01 -24.54
N LYS A 9 -8.07 -45.32 -23.28
CA LYS A 9 -7.95 -44.38 -22.16
C LYS A 9 -6.49 -43.96 -21.91
N ALA A 10 -5.57 -44.92 -21.91
CA ALA A 10 -4.14 -44.64 -21.78
C ALA A 10 -3.60 -43.80 -22.94
N LEU A 11 -4.05 -44.06 -24.17
CA LEU A 11 -3.72 -43.26 -25.36
C LEU A 11 -4.23 -41.81 -25.25
N SER A 12 -5.46 -41.60 -24.76
CA SER A 12 -6.00 -40.26 -24.55
C SER A 12 -5.21 -39.48 -23.51
N ALA A 13 -4.95 -40.09 -22.34
CA ALA A 13 -4.16 -39.47 -21.28
C ALA A 13 -2.76 -39.06 -21.77
N ARG A 14 -2.13 -39.91 -22.60
CA ARG A 14 -0.84 -39.61 -23.22
C ARG A 14 -0.89 -38.42 -24.17
N ILE A 15 -1.97 -38.24 -24.93
CA ILE A 15 -2.15 -37.08 -25.82
C ILE A 15 -2.28 -35.78 -25.01
N ASP A 16 -2.94 -35.82 -23.85
CA ASP A 16 -3.15 -34.66 -22.97
C ASP A 16 -1.97 -34.39 -22.00
N GLY A 17 -0.94 -35.24 -22.01
CA GLY A 17 0.23 -35.14 -21.11
C GLY A 17 -0.05 -35.60 -19.67
N GLU A 18 -1.16 -36.31 -19.45
CA GLU A 18 -1.56 -36.89 -18.17
C GLU A 18 -0.95 -38.29 -17.96
N PRO A 19 -0.82 -38.77 -16.71
CA PRO A 19 -0.33 -40.11 -16.43
C PRO A 19 -1.26 -41.19 -17.01
N SER A 20 -0.73 -41.98 -17.95
CA SER A 20 -1.45 -43.01 -18.73
C SER A 20 -1.91 -44.23 -17.92
N GLY A 21 -1.33 -44.45 -16.73
CA GLY A 21 -1.70 -45.53 -15.81
C GLY A 21 -1.33 -46.96 -16.27
N LEU A 22 -0.87 -47.12 -17.51
CA LEU A 22 -0.34 -48.34 -18.11
C LEU A 22 1.08 -48.08 -18.60
N ASP A 23 1.90 -49.15 -18.68
CA ASP A 23 3.24 -49.06 -19.25
C ASP A 23 3.15 -48.77 -20.76
N ASP A 24 3.86 -47.73 -21.21
CA ASP A 24 3.88 -47.29 -22.60
C ASP A 24 4.34 -48.40 -23.55
N ALA A 25 5.25 -49.29 -23.11
CA ALA A 25 5.70 -50.42 -23.91
C ALA A 25 4.57 -51.44 -24.20
N VAL A 26 3.63 -51.56 -23.25
CA VAL A 26 2.48 -52.47 -23.36
C VAL A 26 1.40 -51.85 -24.27
N VAL A 27 1.18 -50.55 -24.17
CA VAL A 27 0.27 -49.80 -25.04
C VAL A 27 0.78 -49.82 -26.49
N ASP A 28 2.06 -49.56 -26.72
CA ASP A 28 2.67 -49.57 -28.06
C ASP A 28 2.64 -50.97 -28.69
N ALA A 29 2.90 -52.02 -27.91
CA ALA A 29 2.78 -53.41 -28.37
C ALA A 29 1.34 -53.74 -28.80
N HIS A 30 0.33 -53.30 -28.05
CA HIS A 30 -1.07 -53.52 -28.39
C HIS A 30 -1.50 -52.74 -29.64
N VAL A 31 -1.12 -51.46 -29.75
CA VAL A 31 -1.40 -50.63 -30.93
C VAL A 31 -0.73 -51.18 -32.20
N SER A 32 0.44 -51.82 -32.06
CA SER A 32 1.13 -52.45 -33.18
C SER A 32 0.32 -53.60 -33.79
N GLY A 33 -0.38 -54.38 -32.97
CA GLY A 33 -1.12 -55.58 -33.36
C GLY A 33 -2.64 -55.38 -33.55
N CYS A 34 -3.23 -54.31 -33.01
CA CYS A 34 -4.67 -54.08 -33.03
C CYS A 34 -5.07 -52.94 -34.00
N PRO A 35 -5.81 -53.23 -35.09
CA PRO A 35 -6.22 -52.21 -36.06
C PRO A 35 -7.22 -51.20 -35.48
N GLU A 36 -8.03 -51.59 -34.50
CA GLU A 36 -9.02 -50.72 -33.86
C GLU A 36 -8.36 -49.60 -33.05
N CYS A 37 -7.38 -49.95 -32.20
CA CYS A 37 -6.67 -48.96 -31.38
C CYS A 37 -5.78 -48.04 -32.24
N ARG A 38 -5.25 -48.53 -33.36
CA ARG A 38 -4.55 -47.70 -34.35
C ARG A 38 -5.49 -46.67 -34.98
N ALA A 39 -6.68 -47.10 -35.42
CA ALA A 39 -7.69 -46.20 -35.97
C ALA A 39 -8.24 -45.19 -34.94
N PHE A 40 -8.25 -45.52 -33.65
CA PHE A 40 -8.56 -44.57 -32.59
C PHE A 40 -7.48 -43.48 -32.47
N LEU A 41 -6.20 -43.87 -32.41
CA LEU A 41 -5.07 -42.96 -32.32
C LEU A 41 -4.99 -42.02 -33.54
N ASP A 42 -5.20 -42.54 -34.75
CA ASP A 42 -5.15 -41.72 -35.96
C ASP A 42 -6.28 -40.66 -35.96
N ARG A 43 -7.48 -41.03 -35.48
CA ARG A 43 -8.61 -40.09 -35.36
C ARG A 43 -8.39 -39.04 -34.28
N SER A 44 -7.82 -39.41 -33.13
CA SER A 44 -7.55 -38.45 -32.06
C SER A 44 -6.45 -37.45 -32.45
N LEU A 45 -5.38 -37.91 -33.10
CA LEU A 45 -4.34 -37.01 -33.62
C LEU A 45 -4.87 -36.06 -34.70
N ALA A 46 -5.68 -36.56 -35.64
CA ALA A 46 -6.30 -35.73 -36.66
C ALA A 46 -7.26 -34.68 -36.05
N LEU A 47 -8.01 -35.03 -35.00
CA LEU A 47 -8.87 -34.09 -34.28
C LEU A 47 -8.05 -33.03 -33.54
N THR A 48 -6.98 -33.43 -32.84
CA THR A 48 -6.07 -32.49 -32.16
C THR A 48 -5.45 -31.52 -33.16
N GLN A 49 -5.04 -31.99 -34.34
CA GLN A 49 -4.51 -31.14 -35.40
C GLN A 49 -5.55 -30.19 -35.98
N GLN A 50 -6.79 -30.63 -36.17
CA GLN A 50 -7.90 -29.76 -36.60
C GLN A 50 -8.28 -28.71 -35.55
N LEU A 51 -8.19 -29.04 -34.26
CA LEU A 51 -8.42 -28.11 -33.15
C LEU A 51 -7.26 -27.12 -32.98
N HIS A 52 -6.03 -27.53 -33.27
CA HIS A 52 -4.87 -26.65 -33.24
C HIS A 52 -4.79 -25.74 -34.47
N GLY A 53 -5.43 -26.11 -35.59
CA GLY A 53 -5.57 -25.29 -36.79
C GLY A 53 -4.26 -25.03 -37.54
N ASP A 54 -4.35 -24.77 -38.85
CA ASP A 54 -3.23 -24.38 -39.75
C ASP A 54 -2.59 -23.01 -39.41
N ASP A 55 -2.80 -22.52 -38.19
CA ASP A 55 -2.32 -21.24 -37.70
C ASP A 55 -1.03 -21.43 -36.88
N GLU A 56 -0.07 -22.19 -37.40
CA GLU A 56 1.30 -22.23 -36.84
C GLU A 56 1.94 -20.82 -36.81
N GLU A 57 1.52 -19.93 -37.72
CA GLU A 57 1.90 -18.51 -37.72
C GLU A 57 1.11 -17.65 -36.71
N ALA A 58 -0.05 -18.09 -36.22
CA ALA A 58 -0.83 -17.37 -35.21
C ALA A 58 -0.56 -17.84 -33.77
N PHE A 59 0.03 -19.03 -33.59
CA PHE A 59 0.43 -19.60 -32.29
C PHE A 59 1.92 -19.46 -31.96
N ALA A 60 2.67 -18.63 -32.69
CA ALA A 60 3.95 -18.15 -32.18
C ALA A 60 3.65 -17.38 -30.86
N PRO A 61 4.17 -17.81 -29.70
CA PRO A 61 3.90 -17.11 -28.44
C PRO A 61 4.27 -15.64 -28.64
N PRO A 62 3.32 -14.69 -28.49
CA PRO A 62 3.58 -13.30 -28.78
C PRO A 62 4.79 -12.81 -28.00
N GLN A 63 5.64 -12.05 -28.68
CA GLN A 63 6.87 -11.51 -28.13
C GLN A 63 6.61 -10.82 -26.78
N ASP A 64 7.41 -11.20 -25.78
CA ASP A 64 7.48 -10.68 -24.43
C ASP A 64 6.34 -9.73 -23.98
N LEU A 65 5.17 -10.32 -23.72
CA LEU A 65 3.99 -9.64 -23.18
C LEU A 65 4.18 -9.20 -21.71
N SER A 66 5.32 -9.54 -21.09
CA SER A 66 5.62 -9.11 -19.73
C SER A 66 5.59 -7.59 -19.61
N SER A 67 6.07 -6.86 -20.62
CA SER A 67 6.07 -5.39 -20.65
C SER A 67 4.65 -4.78 -20.65
N VAL A 68 3.71 -5.39 -21.38
CA VAL A 68 2.31 -4.94 -21.47
C VAL A 68 1.53 -5.30 -20.20
N ILE A 69 1.76 -6.50 -19.66
CA ILE A 69 1.17 -6.95 -18.40
C ILE A 69 1.71 -6.10 -17.24
N LEU A 70 3.02 -5.86 -17.18
CA LEU A 70 3.64 -4.98 -16.20
C LEU A 70 3.16 -3.54 -16.36
N ALA A 71 2.97 -3.02 -17.57
CA ALA A 71 2.45 -1.67 -17.79
C ALA A 71 1.03 -1.47 -17.25
N GLY A 72 0.16 -2.49 -17.38
CA GLY A 72 -1.19 -2.46 -16.81
C GLY A 72 -1.20 -2.42 -15.29
N VAL A 73 -0.31 -3.21 -14.65
CA VAL A 73 -0.18 -3.27 -13.18
C VAL A 73 0.57 -2.06 -12.62
N ASP A 74 1.56 -1.54 -13.35
CA ASP A 74 2.36 -0.38 -12.96
C ASP A 74 1.51 0.88 -12.84
N ASP A 75 0.46 1.02 -13.65
CA ASP A 75 -0.28 2.28 -13.73
C ASP A 75 -1.13 2.53 -12.47
N GLU A 76 -1.72 1.48 -11.90
CA GLU A 76 -2.41 1.55 -10.61
C GLU A 76 -1.43 1.82 -9.46
N TRP A 77 -0.29 1.13 -9.47
CA TRP A 77 0.78 1.32 -8.48
C TRP A 77 1.40 2.72 -8.56
N ARG A 78 1.62 3.26 -9.78
CA ARG A 78 2.13 4.62 -10.02
C ARG A 78 1.15 5.69 -9.59
N ARG A 79 -0.16 5.50 -9.77
CA ARG A 79 -1.19 6.44 -9.28
C ARG A 79 -1.21 6.46 -7.75
N PHE A 80 -1.07 5.30 -7.11
CA PHE A 80 -0.96 5.20 -5.65
C PHE A 80 0.33 5.83 -5.13
N ALA A 81 1.46 5.54 -5.76
CA ALA A 81 2.76 6.13 -5.44
C ALA A 81 2.75 7.66 -5.58
N ARG A 82 2.21 8.19 -6.70
CA ARG A 82 2.07 9.65 -6.90
C ARG A 82 1.15 10.31 -5.87
N ARG A 83 0.00 9.72 -5.53
CA ARG A 83 -0.88 10.25 -4.48
C ARG A 83 -0.18 10.29 -3.12
N ARG A 84 0.65 9.29 -2.81
CA ARG A 84 1.44 9.24 -1.58
C ARG A 84 2.54 10.29 -1.58
N GLU A 85 3.29 10.43 -2.67
CA GLU A 85 4.31 11.46 -2.82
C GLU A 85 3.73 12.87 -2.69
N LEU A 86 2.59 13.13 -3.35
CA LEU A 86 1.85 14.39 -3.21
C LEU A 86 1.35 14.58 -1.78
N GLY A 87 0.81 13.55 -1.14
CA GLY A 87 0.35 13.61 0.25
C GLY A 87 1.45 13.96 1.25
N ILE A 88 2.64 13.38 1.06
CA ILE A 88 3.83 13.69 1.89
C ILE A 88 4.32 15.11 1.59
N ALA A 89 4.38 15.52 0.32
CA ALA A 89 4.80 16.87 -0.05
C ALA A 89 3.87 17.94 0.53
N VAL A 90 2.55 17.77 0.39
CA VAL A 90 1.53 18.63 1.00
C VAL A 90 1.68 18.64 2.52
N GLY A 91 1.91 17.47 3.12
CA GLY A 91 2.14 17.35 4.55
C GLY A 91 3.35 18.16 5.04
N ARG A 92 4.47 18.12 4.32
CA ARG A 92 5.68 18.90 4.65
C ARG A 92 5.43 20.40 4.53
N VAL A 93 4.73 20.83 3.49
CA VAL A 93 4.35 22.24 3.30
C VAL A 93 3.45 22.70 4.44
N LEU A 94 2.47 21.88 4.84
CA LEU A 94 1.56 22.18 5.93
C LEU A 94 2.28 22.27 7.28
N LEU A 95 3.18 21.34 7.59
CA LEU A 95 4.01 21.38 8.81
C LEU A 95 4.94 22.59 8.83
N GLY A 96 5.57 22.91 7.69
CA GLY A 96 6.40 24.10 7.54
C GLY A 96 5.60 25.39 7.73
N ALA A 97 4.42 25.49 7.13
CA ALA A 97 3.52 26.63 7.32
C ALA A 97 3.10 26.77 8.79
N MET A 98 2.76 25.66 9.46
CA MET A 98 2.40 25.67 10.88
C MET A 98 3.58 26.09 11.76
N ALA A 99 4.80 25.64 11.46
CA ALA A 99 6.00 26.10 12.17
C ALA A 99 6.17 27.63 12.08
N VAL A 100 5.94 28.22 10.90
CA VAL A 100 5.96 29.68 10.72
C VAL A 100 4.87 30.36 11.55
N VAL A 101 3.65 29.81 11.59
CA VAL A 101 2.56 30.34 12.43
C VAL A 101 2.96 30.35 13.91
N TRP A 102 3.59 29.28 14.41
CA TRP A 102 4.07 29.22 15.79
C TRP A 102 5.18 30.25 16.09
N VAL A 103 6.12 30.44 15.16
CA VAL A 103 7.16 31.48 15.27
C VAL A 103 6.52 32.87 15.33
N LEU A 104 5.62 33.19 14.41
CA LEU A 104 4.95 34.48 14.38
C LEU A 104 4.15 34.72 15.66
N TRP A 105 3.49 33.69 16.19
CA TRP A 105 2.74 33.79 17.43
C TRP A 105 3.62 33.95 18.68
N ALA A 106 4.82 33.34 18.68
CA ALA A 106 5.82 33.56 19.73
C ALA A 106 6.40 34.97 19.68
N VAL A 107 6.76 35.46 18.49
CA VAL A 107 7.30 36.82 18.28
C VAL A 107 6.28 37.87 18.66
N ARG A 108 5.01 37.70 18.25
CA ARG A 108 3.92 38.63 18.58
C ARG A 108 3.66 38.68 20.09
N LEU A 109 3.85 37.55 20.80
CA LEU A 109 3.78 37.50 22.26
C LEU A 109 4.92 38.30 22.91
N ILE A 110 6.16 38.15 22.44
CA ILE A 110 7.31 38.90 22.97
C ILE A 110 7.12 40.41 22.78
N ILE A 111 6.70 40.83 21.58
CA ILE A 111 6.47 42.24 21.26
C ILE A 111 5.35 42.84 22.13
N ALA A 112 4.29 42.07 22.40
CA ALA A 112 3.15 42.54 23.18
C ALA A 112 3.33 42.40 24.70
N GLY A 113 4.12 41.43 25.16
CA GLY A 113 4.23 41.04 26.56
C GLY A 113 5.41 41.63 27.33
N GLY A 114 6.39 42.24 26.64
CA GLY A 114 7.55 42.87 27.28
C GLY A 114 8.52 41.87 27.93
N ASP A 115 9.35 42.36 28.86
CA ASP A 115 10.46 41.61 29.49
C ASP A 115 10.07 40.73 30.69
N GLU A 116 8.77 40.46 30.87
CA GLU A 116 8.28 39.59 31.93
C GLU A 116 8.80 38.15 31.76
N PRO A 117 9.38 37.51 32.80
CA PRO A 117 9.99 36.18 32.68
C PRO A 117 8.98 35.10 32.27
N VAL A 118 7.69 35.29 32.59
CA VAL A 118 6.59 34.39 32.18
C VAL A 118 6.33 34.48 30.67
N VAL A 119 6.51 35.65 30.07
CA VAL A 119 6.36 35.86 28.62
C VAL A 119 7.49 35.17 27.88
N ALA A 120 8.74 35.33 28.37
CA ALA A 120 9.91 34.69 27.80
C ALA A 120 9.83 33.14 27.85
N SER A 121 9.37 32.58 28.98
CA SER A 121 9.21 31.12 29.12
C SER A 121 8.12 30.58 28.19
N THR A 122 6.98 31.26 28.09
CA THR A 122 5.88 30.89 27.18
C THR A 122 6.32 30.97 25.71
N ALA A 123 7.05 32.02 25.33
CA ALA A 123 7.60 32.15 23.99
C ALA A 123 8.60 31.03 23.67
N SER A 124 9.45 30.64 24.64
CA SER A 124 10.41 29.55 24.49
C SER A 124 9.73 28.22 24.17
N VAL A 125 8.63 27.90 24.85
CA VAL A 125 7.81 26.71 24.54
C VAL A 125 7.25 26.76 23.13
N ARG A 126 6.70 27.92 22.72
CA ARG A 126 6.17 28.12 21.36
C ARG A 126 7.25 27.94 20.28
N PHE A 127 8.46 28.44 20.51
CA PHE A 127 9.59 28.21 19.63
C PHE A 127 10.02 26.74 19.60
N GLY A 128 10.03 26.05 20.74
CA GLY A 128 10.31 24.61 20.81
C GLY A 128 9.35 23.80 19.95
N VAL A 129 8.05 24.10 20.02
CA VAL A 129 7.03 23.46 19.17
C VAL A 129 7.24 23.81 17.69
N ALA A 130 7.55 25.07 17.36
CA ALA A 130 7.85 25.48 16.00
C ALA A 130 9.03 24.71 15.41
N LEU A 131 10.12 24.55 16.17
CA LEU A 131 11.29 23.79 15.76
C LEU A 131 10.99 22.30 15.61
N ALA A 132 10.18 21.71 16.50
CA ALA A 132 9.75 20.32 16.37
C ALA A 132 8.91 20.10 15.09
N LEU A 133 8.00 21.02 14.76
CA LEU A 133 7.21 20.97 13.52
C LEU A 133 8.10 21.17 12.27
N GLY A 134 9.04 22.11 12.30
CA GLY A 134 10.02 22.29 11.22
C GLY A 134 10.92 21.07 11.03
N PHE A 135 11.39 20.48 12.14
CA PHE A 135 12.22 19.28 12.10
C PHE A 135 11.46 18.08 11.52
N THR A 136 10.22 17.88 11.93
CA THR A 136 9.36 16.81 11.38
C THR A 136 9.00 17.02 9.91
N ALA A 137 8.96 18.27 9.42
CA ALA A 137 8.83 18.54 8.00
C ALA A 137 10.04 18.03 7.20
N TRP A 138 11.27 18.14 7.73
CA TRP A 138 12.47 17.57 7.10
C TRP A 138 12.63 16.06 7.32
N ARG A 139 12.28 15.54 8.49
CA ARG A 139 12.35 14.12 8.84
C ARG A 139 11.02 13.57 9.37
N PRO A 140 10.11 13.10 8.49
CA PRO A 140 8.79 12.60 8.91
C PRO A 140 8.85 11.34 9.79
N GLN A 141 9.99 10.62 9.82
CA GLN A 141 10.18 9.48 10.73
C GLN A 141 10.00 9.82 12.21
N GLN A 142 10.16 11.09 12.61
CA GLN A 142 9.99 11.53 13.99
C GLN A 142 8.58 11.99 14.37
N ILE A 143 7.62 11.98 13.43
CA ILE A 143 6.23 12.39 13.68
C ILE A 143 5.60 11.71 14.92
N PRO A 144 5.72 10.39 15.18
CA PRO A 144 5.03 9.79 16.33
C PRO A 144 5.50 10.33 17.68
N GLY A 145 6.79 10.66 17.82
CA GLY A 145 7.32 11.24 19.06
C GLY A 145 6.81 12.67 19.28
N VAL A 146 6.85 13.49 18.23
CA VAL A 146 6.34 14.87 18.29
C VAL A 146 4.82 14.90 18.47
N LEU A 147 4.08 13.98 17.86
CA LEU A 147 2.64 13.85 18.00
C LEU A 147 2.24 13.53 19.45
N LEU A 148 3.01 12.71 20.17
CA LEU A 148 2.79 12.45 21.60
C LEU A 148 3.02 13.72 22.45
N ILE A 149 4.08 14.48 22.16
CA ILE A 149 4.39 15.72 22.90
C ILE A 149 3.34 16.79 22.63
N VAL A 150 3.04 17.08 21.37
CA VAL A 150 2.04 18.10 20.99
C VAL A 150 0.63 17.66 21.40
N GLY A 151 0.35 16.35 21.38
CA GLY A 151 -0.92 15.78 21.80
C GLY A 151 -1.20 15.94 23.28
N THR A 152 -0.21 15.65 24.12
CA THR A 152 -0.33 15.88 25.57
C THR A 152 -0.45 17.37 25.88
N MET A 153 0.39 18.22 25.27
CA MET A 153 0.30 19.67 25.40
C MET A 153 -1.10 20.20 25.05
N PHE A 154 -1.66 19.78 23.91
CA PHE A 154 -3.01 20.17 23.49
C PHE A 154 -4.08 19.71 24.49
N THR A 155 -3.99 18.46 24.95
CA THR A 155 -4.95 17.90 25.92
C THR A 155 -4.96 18.72 27.22
N PHE A 156 -3.80 19.07 27.75
CA PHE A 156 -3.69 19.95 28.92
C PHE A 156 -4.21 21.35 28.64
N THR A 157 -3.89 21.92 27.46
CA THR A 157 -4.35 23.26 27.07
C THR A 157 -5.87 23.33 27.00
N VAL A 158 -6.51 22.33 26.40
CA VAL A 158 -7.97 22.19 26.39
C VAL A 158 -8.52 22.01 27.79
N GLY A 159 -7.89 21.18 28.62
CA GLY A 159 -8.29 20.97 30.02
C GLY A 159 -8.28 22.27 30.84
N PHE A 160 -7.23 23.08 30.69
CA PHE A 160 -7.15 24.40 31.35
C PHE A 160 -8.17 25.39 30.78
N ALA A 161 -8.39 25.41 29.46
CA ALA A 161 -9.41 26.26 28.84
C ALA A 161 -10.82 25.92 29.34
N VAL A 162 -11.15 24.63 29.49
CA VAL A 162 -12.43 24.18 30.06
C VAL A 162 -12.53 24.55 31.53
N ARG A 163 -11.47 24.33 32.32
CA ARG A 163 -11.42 24.73 33.74
C ARG A 163 -11.70 26.22 33.91
N ASP A 164 -11.01 27.07 33.15
CA ASP A 164 -11.17 28.52 33.26
C ASP A 164 -12.56 28.98 32.83
N ALA A 165 -13.15 28.32 31.82
CA ALA A 165 -14.53 28.57 31.42
C ALA A 165 -15.54 28.20 32.52
N VAL A 166 -15.32 27.08 33.23
CA VAL A 166 -16.19 26.63 34.33
C VAL A 166 -16.05 27.51 35.56
N LEU A 167 -14.83 27.92 35.91
CA LEU A 167 -14.55 28.74 37.09
C LEU A 167 -14.79 30.24 36.86
N GLY A 168 -14.95 30.67 35.60
CA GLY A 168 -15.08 32.09 35.24
C GLY A 168 -13.82 32.90 35.54
N THR A 169 -12.67 32.25 35.69
CA THR A 169 -11.40 32.85 36.15
C THR A 169 -10.52 33.36 35.03
N GLY A 170 -10.84 33.07 33.77
CA GLY A 170 -9.99 33.39 32.62
C GLY A 170 -10.76 33.88 31.39
N GLN A 171 -10.06 34.63 30.54
CA GLN A 171 -10.55 34.97 29.20
C GLN A 171 -10.25 33.80 28.27
N PHE A 172 -11.26 33.34 27.52
CA PHE A 172 -11.07 32.28 26.55
C PHE A 172 -10.27 32.77 25.34
N GLU A 173 -9.01 32.36 25.22
CA GLU A 173 -8.17 32.66 24.07
C GLU A 173 -8.34 31.57 22.99
N LEU A 174 -9.19 31.84 21.99
CA LEU A 174 -9.47 30.92 20.87
C LEU A 174 -8.17 30.45 20.17
N ALA A 175 -7.20 31.35 20.00
CA ALA A 175 -5.91 31.05 19.38
C ALA A 175 -5.12 29.98 20.16
N GLY A 176 -5.25 29.98 21.50
CA GLY A 176 -4.61 29.01 22.39
C GLY A 176 -5.06 27.57 22.16
N VAL A 177 -6.27 27.36 21.65
CA VAL A 177 -6.81 26.02 21.37
C VAL A 177 -6.72 25.67 19.89
N LEU A 178 -7.04 26.61 18.99
CA LEU A 178 -7.09 26.34 17.55
C LEU A 178 -5.73 26.06 16.93
N ILE A 179 -4.70 26.83 17.29
CA ILE A 179 -3.34 26.65 16.73
C ILE A 179 -2.77 25.25 17.05
N PRO A 180 -2.78 24.77 18.31
CA PRO A 180 -2.32 23.42 18.61
C PRO A 180 -3.23 22.33 18.03
N LEU A 181 -4.55 22.56 17.93
CA LEU A 181 -5.46 21.63 17.25
C LEU A 181 -5.09 21.44 15.77
N LEU A 182 -4.90 22.55 15.04
CA LEU A 182 -4.51 22.50 13.63
C LEU A 182 -3.13 21.85 13.44
N SER A 183 -2.22 22.07 14.38
CA SER A 183 -0.90 21.42 14.39
C SER A 183 -1.03 19.90 14.56
N LEU A 184 -1.93 19.43 15.44
CA LEU A 184 -2.21 18.02 15.60
C LEU A 184 -2.84 17.41 14.35
N VAL A 185 -3.82 18.09 13.75
CA VAL A 185 -4.45 17.62 12.51
C VAL A 185 -3.39 17.49 11.41
N ALA A 186 -2.47 18.46 11.27
CA ALA A 186 -1.36 18.38 10.33
C ALA A 186 -0.42 17.20 10.61
N LEU A 187 -0.08 16.95 11.88
CA LEU A 187 0.76 15.81 12.30
C LEU A 187 0.08 14.47 12.05
N VAL A 188 -1.22 14.34 12.35
CA VAL A 188 -1.99 13.12 12.08
C VAL A 188 -2.11 12.87 10.58
N TRP A 189 -2.43 13.91 9.80
CA TRP A 189 -2.53 13.81 8.34
C TRP A 189 -1.21 13.35 7.72
N THR A 190 -0.10 13.97 8.11
CA THR A 190 1.24 13.60 7.63
C THR A 190 1.64 12.19 8.06
N TRP A 191 1.30 11.78 9.27
CA TRP A 191 1.53 10.42 9.76
C TRP A 191 0.76 9.36 8.95
N VAL A 192 -0.52 9.61 8.69
CA VAL A 192 -1.37 8.73 7.87
C VAL A 192 -0.86 8.67 6.43
N ALA A 193 -0.46 9.80 5.85
CA ALA A 193 0.09 9.84 4.49
C ALA A 193 1.42 9.06 4.37
N ASP A 194 2.27 9.11 5.41
CA ASP A 194 3.55 8.40 5.43
C ASP A 194 3.37 6.88 5.64
N ARG A 195 2.55 6.47 6.64
CA ARG A 195 2.39 5.05 7.05
C ARG A 195 1.22 4.30 6.40
N GLY A 196 0.25 4.98 5.78
CA GLY A 196 -0.95 4.35 5.23
C GLY A 196 -0.65 3.30 4.16
N GLY A 197 0.40 3.49 3.36
CA GLY A 197 0.84 2.51 2.36
C GLY A 197 1.62 1.31 2.92
N ALA A 198 2.18 1.42 4.13
CA ALA A 198 2.88 0.33 4.81
C ALA A 198 1.87 -0.59 5.52
N LEU A 199 0.89 -0.01 6.22
CA LEU A 199 -0.20 -0.77 6.84
C LEU A 199 -0.97 -1.61 5.82
N ARG A 200 -1.37 -1.03 4.68
CA ARG A 200 -2.11 -1.78 3.66
C ARG A 200 -1.30 -2.96 3.09
N ARG A 201 0.02 -2.79 2.92
CA ARG A 201 0.93 -3.87 2.51
C ARG A 201 1.07 -4.95 3.58
N THR A 202 1.18 -4.59 4.86
CA THR A 202 1.22 -5.58 5.94
C THR A 202 -0.09 -6.36 6.04
N TRP A 203 -1.24 -5.69 5.84
CA TRP A 203 -2.54 -6.36 5.76
C TRP A 203 -2.60 -7.33 4.57
N GLN A 204 -2.15 -6.94 3.38
CA GLN A 204 -2.10 -7.82 2.20
C GLN A 204 -1.14 -9.01 2.39
N LEU A 205 -0.01 -8.81 3.07
CA LEU A 205 0.92 -9.90 3.39
C LEU A 205 0.38 -10.87 4.44
N LEU A 206 -0.46 -10.40 5.36
CA LEU A 206 -1.16 -11.25 6.33
C LEU A 206 -2.35 -11.99 5.71
N ASP A 207 -2.98 -11.40 4.70
CA ASP A 207 -4.12 -11.98 3.97
C ASP A 207 -3.69 -12.95 2.86
N ALA A 208 -2.41 -12.89 2.45
CA ALA A 208 -1.78 -13.89 1.61
C ALA A 208 -1.65 -15.20 2.40
N ARG A 209 -2.71 -16.02 2.38
CA ARG A 209 -2.71 -17.39 2.89
C ARG A 209 -1.60 -18.17 2.21
N PRO A 210 -0.60 -18.69 2.94
CA PRO A 210 0.31 -19.68 2.39
C PRO A 210 -0.46 -21.00 2.26
N TYR A 211 -0.62 -21.49 1.03
CA TYR A 211 -0.99 -22.87 0.71
C TYR A 211 0.20 -23.53 0.02
#